data_AF-A0A7X4EGU4-F1
#
_entry.id   AF-A0A7X4EGU4-F1
#
_cell.length_a   1.000
_cell.length_b   1.000
_cell.length_c   1.000
_cell.angle_alpha   90.00
_cell.angle_beta   90.00
_cell.angle_gamma   90.00
#
_symmetry.space_group_name_H-M   'P 1'
#
loop_
_entity.id
_entity.type
_entity.pdbx_description
1 polymer ?
#
loop_
_entity_poly.entity_id
_entity_poly.type
_entity_poly.pdbx_seq_one_letter_code
_entity_poly.pdbx_strand_id
1 'polypeptide(L)'
;MLTAHVAMRVGKRALKRILPRRCAVSVLAAPVALLALAPLEADAQDCPPGLEVLVERPYADAAALTPGSTVVVRSTIEAEPCNAVVAGIFEPPPDPATLNATRPRVLFHLPHLQTLSARRNEVDYFTVATRPGTDLATLAADLEPLLPGAQVLPVSEVAERSSTTFRVVSRFHTAIALITLIAGGVFLGCIMILKVQERRLPIAAARLTGIPRRLLFWWTVAEAAMLSTLGGAAGLGVGVASSAVVNAYYQRYYDTTLVFSQVTGVVVMEALALAVLLGMAAGVFAATRLLASNPLDEMGR
;
A
#
# COMPACT_ATOMS: atom_id res chain seq x y z
N MET A 1 -7.61 14.81 -13.68
CA MET A 1 -7.07 13.90 -14.70
C MET A 1 -7.47 12.49 -14.30
N LEU A 2 -8.54 11.95 -14.90
CA LEU A 2 -9.11 10.65 -14.53
C LEU A 2 -8.50 9.54 -15.39
N THR A 3 -7.99 8.52 -14.72
CA THR A 3 -7.63 7.21 -15.24
C THR A 3 -8.89 6.39 -15.53
N ALA A 4 -9.14 6.02 -16.79
CA ALA A 4 -10.11 4.97 -17.10
C ALA A 4 -9.56 3.62 -16.60
N HIS A 5 -10.32 2.91 -15.77
CA HIS A 5 -10.00 1.56 -15.32
C HIS A 5 -11.05 0.61 -15.88
N VAL A 6 -10.69 -0.11 -16.95
CA VAL A 6 -11.50 -1.19 -17.50
C VAL A 6 -10.97 -2.53 -17.00
N ALA A 7 -11.63 -3.07 -15.99
CA ALA A 7 -11.45 -4.45 -15.57
C ALA A 7 -12.84 -5.08 -15.30
N MET A 8 -13.46 -5.67 -16.32
CA MET A 8 -14.55 -6.61 -16.10
C MET A 8 -14.04 -8.06 -16.07
N ARG A 9 -14.44 -8.73 -14.98
CA ARG A 9 -14.08 -10.07 -14.54
C ARG A 9 -14.98 -11.08 -15.26
N VAL A 10 -14.40 -11.96 -16.10
CA VAL A 10 -15.13 -13.07 -16.72
C VAL A 10 -15.38 -14.15 -15.66
N GLY A 11 -16.59 -14.15 -15.10
CA GLY A 11 -17.10 -15.24 -14.26
C GLY A 11 -17.56 -16.42 -15.11
N LYS A 12 -16.68 -17.41 -15.30
CA LYS A 12 -17.09 -18.75 -15.76
C LYS A 12 -17.95 -19.41 -14.68
N ARG A 13 -19.28 -19.32 -14.76
CA ARG A 13 -20.31 -20.25 -14.23
C ARG A 13 -21.70 -19.61 -14.29
N ALA A 14 -22.39 -19.76 -15.42
CA ALA A 14 -23.85 -19.80 -15.48
C ALA A 14 -24.26 -20.43 -16.81
N LEU A 15 -24.02 -21.74 -16.87
CA LEU A 15 -24.50 -22.66 -17.87
C LEU A 15 -26.02 -22.84 -17.71
N LYS A 16 -26.74 -22.92 -18.84
CA LYS A 16 -28.08 -23.54 -19.03
C LYS A 16 -29.29 -22.88 -18.34
N ARG A 17 -30.26 -22.53 -19.20
CA ARG A 17 -31.72 -22.26 -19.03
C ARG A 17 -31.98 -20.84 -19.56
N ILE A 18 -32.57 -20.62 -20.73
CA ILE A 18 -33.90 -21.05 -21.19
C ILE A 18 -33.96 -20.98 -22.74
N LEU A 19 -34.11 -22.13 -23.39
CA LEU A 19 -35.05 -22.35 -24.50
C LEU A 19 -36.23 -23.12 -23.87
N PRO A 20 -37.48 -23.14 -24.38
CA PRO A 20 -37.82 -23.11 -25.81
C PRO A 20 -39.16 -22.41 -26.17
N ARG A 21 -39.46 -22.25 -27.48
CA ARG A 21 -40.61 -22.88 -28.17
C ARG A 21 -40.70 -22.49 -29.66
N ARG A 22 -40.46 -23.52 -30.49
CA ARG A 22 -41.14 -23.93 -31.74
C ARG A 22 -41.71 -22.87 -32.69
N CYS A 23 -41.21 -22.84 -33.93
CA CYS A 23 -41.95 -23.14 -35.17
C CYS A 23 -40.96 -23.15 -36.35
N ALA A 24 -40.65 -24.33 -36.89
CA ALA A 24 -41.30 -24.93 -38.06
C ALA A 24 -40.69 -24.40 -39.38
N VAL A 25 -39.87 -25.26 -39.96
CA VAL A 25 -39.28 -25.18 -41.30
C VAL A 25 -40.39 -25.13 -42.35
N SER A 26 -40.27 -24.22 -43.33
CA SER A 26 -40.68 -24.51 -44.69
C SER A 26 -39.81 -23.70 -45.66
N VAL A 27 -39.15 -24.43 -46.55
CA VAL A 27 -38.40 -23.93 -47.70
C VAL A 27 -39.42 -23.70 -48.82
N LEU A 28 -39.49 -22.50 -49.36
CA LEU A 28 -40.12 -22.25 -50.66
C LEU A 28 -39.42 -21.06 -51.33
N ALA A 29 -39.00 -21.31 -52.56
CA ALA A 29 -38.15 -20.46 -53.36
C ALA A 29 -38.96 -19.43 -54.18
N ALA A 30 -38.27 -18.31 -54.45
CA ALA A 30 -38.50 -17.29 -55.49
C ALA A 30 -39.54 -16.18 -55.23
N PRO A 31 -39.41 -14.98 -55.85
CA PRO A 31 -38.21 -14.26 -56.29
C PRO A 31 -38.15 -12.82 -55.73
N VAL A 32 -36.97 -12.22 -55.93
CA VAL A 32 -36.54 -10.82 -55.74
C VAL A 32 -37.68 -9.77 -55.80
N ALA A 33 -37.93 -9.14 -54.66
CA ALA A 33 -38.45 -7.77 -54.59
C ALA A 33 -37.44 -6.95 -53.77
N LEU A 34 -36.67 -6.16 -54.49
CA LEU A 34 -35.69 -5.22 -53.98
C LEU A 34 -36.41 -4.09 -53.23
N LEU A 35 -36.71 -4.28 -51.94
CA LEU A 35 -36.95 -3.17 -51.03
C LEU A 35 -35.72 -3.05 -50.14
N ALA A 36 -35.04 -1.91 -50.27
CA ALA A 36 -33.85 -1.55 -49.53
C ALA A 36 -34.08 -1.68 -48.01
N LEU A 37 -33.68 -2.82 -47.45
CA LEU A 37 -33.15 -2.83 -46.10
C LEU A 37 -31.84 -2.06 -46.20
N ALA A 38 -31.90 -0.77 -45.88
CA ALA A 38 -30.71 -0.05 -45.47
C ALA A 38 -29.98 -0.96 -44.49
N PRO A 39 -28.69 -1.28 -44.73
CA PRO A 39 -27.93 -1.91 -43.67
C PRO A 39 -28.10 -1.00 -42.45
N LEU A 40 -28.45 -1.58 -41.30
CA LEU A 40 -28.08 -0.95 -40.04
C LEU A 40 -26.58 -0.75 -40.18
N GLU A 41 -26.18 0.47 -40.53
CA GLU A 41 -24.79 0.91 -40.46
C GLU A 41 -24.40 0.60 -39.02
N ALA A 42 -23.65 -0.49 -38.86
CA ALA A 42 -22.76 -0.62 -37.73
C ALA A 42 -21.93 0.65 -37.82
N ASP A 43 -22.27 1.62 -36.97
CA ASP A 43 -21.69 2.96 -36.89
C ASP A 43 -20.19 2.76 -37.12
N ALA A 44 -19.73 3.12 -38.32
CA ALA A 44 -18.33 2.97 -38.68
C ALA A 44 -17.58 3.68 -37.56
N GLN A 45 -16.69 2.97 -36.90
CA GLN A 45 -16.00 3.46 -35.72
C GLN A 45 -15.05 4.57 -36.19
N ASP A 46 -15.60 5.75 -36.44
CA ASP A 46 -14.90 6.86 -37.04
C ASP A 46 -13.81 7.28 -36.08
N CYS A 47 -12.58 7.05 -36.52
CA CYS A 47 -11.44 7.45 -35.74
C CYS A 47 -11.47 8.97 -35.57
N PRO A 48 -11.53 9.50 -34.34
CA PRO A 48 -11.63 10.93 -34.15
C PRO A 48 -10.40 11.62 -34.76
N PRO A 49 -10.57 12.70 -35.55
CA PRO A 49 -9.45 13.39 -36.16
C PRO A 49 -8.56 14.01 -35.08
N GLY A 50 -7.23 13.88 -35.23
CA GLY A 50 -6.28 14.41 -34.25
C GLY A 50 -6.32 13.65 -32.91
N LEU A 51 -6.47 12.32 -32.95
CA LEU A 51 -6.46 11.50 -31.75
C LEU A 51 -5.11 11.59 -31.03
N GLU A 52 -5.08 12.34 -29.94
CA GLU A 52 -3.93 12.47 -29.05
C GLU A 52 -4.09 11.63 -27.78
N VAL A 53 -3.01 10.99 -27.35
CA VAL A 53 -2.97 10.14 -26.16
C VAL A 53 -1.77 10.46 -25.27
N LEU A 54 -1.97 10.31 -23.96
CA LEU A 54 -0.89 10.27 -22.98
C LEU A 54 -0.62 8.82 -22.60
N VAL A 55 0.63 8.41 -22.64
CA VAL A 55 1.05 7.03 -22.36
C VAL A 55 1.81 7.00 -21.04
N GLU A 56 1.60 5.97 -20.23
CA GLU A 56 2.37 5.82 -18.99
C GLU A 56 3.86 5.58 -19.26
N ARG A 57 4.74 6.12 -18.41
CA ARG A 57 6.20 6.01 -18.58
C ARG A 57 6.71 4.57 -18.73
N PRO A 58 6.37 3.59 -17.85
CA PRO A 58 6.98 2.26 -17.94
C PRO A 58 6.70 1.56 -19.27
N TYR A 59 5.50 1.78 -19.83
CA TYR A 59 5.14 1.25 -21.14
C TYR A 59 5.79 2.02 -22.28
N ALA A 60 5.88 3.35 -22.18
CA ALA A 60 6.57 4.17 -23.17
C ALA A 60 8.05 3.78 -23.30
N ASP A 61 8.75 3.56 -22.18
CA ASP A 61 10.16 3.16 -22.17
C ASP A 61 10.35 1.75 -22.76
N ALA A 62 9.49 0.80 -22.38
CA ALA A 62 9.54 -0.57 -22.90
C ALA A 62 9.26 -0.66 -24.41
N ALA A 63 8.40 0.22 -24.93
CA ALA A 63 8.05 0.30 -26.35
C ALA A 63 8.89 1.36 -27.12
N ALA A 64 9.88 1.98 -26.48
CA ALA A 64 10.71 3.06 -27.04
C ALA A 64 9.90 4.22 -27.66
N LEU A 65 8.77 4.56 -27.04
CA LEU A 65 7.88 5.63 -27.47
C LEU A 65 8.38 6.99 -26.97
N THR A 66 8.35 7.97 -27.86
CA THR A 66 8.61 9.39 -27.54
C THR A 66 7.40 10.25 -27.91
N PRO A 67 7.24 11.46 -27.33
CA PRO A 67 6.20 12.39 -27.80
C PRO A 67 6.31 12.61 -29.31
N GLY A 68 5.20 12.48 -30.04
CA GLY A 68 5.13 12.48 -31.50
C GLY A 68 5.12 11.08 -32.15
N SER A 69 5.35 10.01 -31.40
CA SER A 69 5.20 8.63 -31.88
C SER A 69 3.75 8.35 -32.26
N THR A 70 3.54 7.49 -33.26
CA THR A 70 2.21 6.99 -33.61
C THR A 70 1.98 5.62 -32.96
N VAL A 71 0.83 5.45 -32.31
CA VAL A 71 0.41 4.20 -31.68
C VAL A 71 -0.96 3.79 -32.20
N VAL A 72 -1.16 2.48 -32.34
CA VAL A 72 -2.45 1.93 -32.78
C VAL A 72 -3.28 1.55 -31.57
N VAL A 73 -4.44 2.17 -31.44
CA VAL A 73 -5.40 1.95 -30.35
C VAL A 73 -6.62 1.20 -30.88
N ARG A 74 -7.14 0.26 -30.08
CA ARG A 74 -8.42 -0.41 -30.32
C ARG A 74 -9.23 -0.45 -29.03
N SER A 75 -10.52 -0.15 -29.10
CA SER A 75 -11.40 -0.23 -27.91
C SER A 75 -11.77 -1.66 -27.55
N THR A 76 -11.91 -2.54 -28.54
CA THR A 76 -12.18 -3.97 -28.35
C THR A 76 -11.31 -4.76 -29.32
N ILE A 77 -11.21 -6.08 -29.13
CA ILE A 77 -10.43 -6.95 -30.02
C ILE A 77 -10.99 -6.92 -31.45
N GLU A 78 -12.30 -6.70 -31.59
CA GLU A 78 -13.05 -6.68 -32.85
C GLU A 78 -13.18 -5.27 -33.45
N ALA A 79 -12.84 -4.22 -32.71
CA ALA A 79 -12.91 -2.84 -33.18
C ALA A 79 -11.81 -2.53 -34.20
N GLU A 80 -12.11 -1.64 -35.12
CA GLU A 80 -11.13 -1.17 -36.10
C GLU A 80 -9.95 -0.44 -35.42
N PRO A 81 -8.71 -0.62 -35.94
CA PRO A 81 -7.53 0.06 -35.44
C PRO A 81 -7.55 1.56 -35.75
N CYS A 82 -7.28 2.34 -34.71
CA CYS A 82 -7.18 3.79 -34.77
C CYS A 82 -5.74 4.25 -34.56
N ASN A 83 -5.24 5.13 -35.44
CA ASN A 83 -3.94 5.76 -35.25
C ASN A 83 -4.06 6.93 -34.28
N ALA A 84 -3.29 6.90 -33.20
CA ALA A 84 -3.18 7.97 -32.23
C ALA A 84 -1.75 8.50 -32.18
N VAL A 85 -1.60 9.81 -31.93
CA VAL A 85 -0.30 10.44 -31.69
C VAL A 85 -0.06 10.52 -30.19
N VAL A 86 1.13 10.12 -29.74
CA VAL A 86 1.55 10.28 -28.34
C VAL A 86 1.83 11.76 -28.09
N ALA A 87 0.91 12.45 -27.44
CA ALA A 87 1.07 13.87 -27.09
C ALA A 87 2.05 14.06 -25.91
N GLY A 88 2.16 13.05 -25.04
CA GLY A 88 3.09 13.09 -23.92
C GLY A 88 3.15 11.79 -23.13
N ILE A 89 4.08 11.76 -22.18
CA ILE A 89 4.30 10.63 -21.28
C ILE A 89 3.99 11.10 -19.87
N PHE A 90 3.23 10.32 -19.10
CA PHE A 90 2.87 10.65 -17.72
C PHE A 90 3.38 9.60 -16.74
N GLU A 91 3.74 10.06 -15.54
CA GLU A 91 4.03 9.18 -14.41
C GLU A 91 2.72 8.91 -13.66
N PRO A 92 2.27 7.65 -13.54
CA PRO A 92 1.09 7.34 -12.75
C PRO A 92 1.35 7.63 -11.27
N PRO A 93 0.32 8.07 -10.51
CA PRO A 93 0.46 8.22 -9.07
C PRO A 93 0.86 6.88 -8.44
N PRO A 94 1.79 6.88 -7.47
CA PRO A 94 2.30 5.66 -6.86
C PRO A 94 1.20 4.98 -6.04
N ASP A 95 0.67 3.86 -6.56
CA ASP A 95 -0.39 3.08 -5.92
C ASP A 95 0.04 1.61 -5.75
N PRO A 96 0.19 1.13 -4.50
CA PRO A 96 0.61 -0.25 -4.24
C PRO A 96 -0.36 -1.30 -4.79
N ALA A 97 -1.64 -0.97 -4.99
CA ALA A 97 -2.62 -1.90 -5.57
C ALA A 97 -2.37 -2.18 -7.06
N THR A 98 -1.60 -1.31 -7.74
CA THR A 98 -1.35 -1.39 -9.19
C THR A 98 0.03 -1.93 -9.55
N LEU A 99 0.88 -2.30 -8.57
CA LEU A 99 2.27 -2.74 -8.81
C LEU A 99 2.39 -3.97 -9.71
N ASN A 100 1.44 -4.90 -9.62
CA ASN A 100 1.42 -6.12 -10.45
C ASN A 100 0.49 -5.99 -11.67
N ALA A 101 -0.02 -4.78 -11.95
CA ALA A 101 -0.87 -4.57 -13.11
C ALA A 101 -0.02 -4.71 -14.38
N THR A 102 -0.34 -5.70 -15.19
CA THR A 102 0.36 -5.98 -16.47
C THR A 102 -0.21 -5.18 -17.63
N ARG A 103 -1.20 -4.30 -17.38
CA ARG A 103 -1.91 -3.56 -18.42
C ARG A 103 -1.44 -2.12 -18.43
N PRO A 104 -0.98 -1.62 -19.59
CA PRO A 104 -0.56 -0.24 -19.68
C PRO A 104 -1.73 0.72 -19.55
N ARG A 105 -1.53 1.82 -18.83
CA ARG A 105 -2.49 2.93 -18.76
C ARG A 105 -2.22 3.94 -19.86
N VAL A 106 -3.29 4.29 -20.57
CA VAL A 106 -3.30 5.33 -21.60
C VAL A 106 -4.44 6.28 -21.28
N LEU A 107 -4.16 7.59 -21.29
CA LEU A 107 -5.18 8.62 -21.08
C LEU A 107 -5.57 9.23 -22.43
N PHE A 108 -6.87 9.41 -22.57
CA PHE A 108 -7.51 9.97 -23.76
C PHE A 108 -8.26 11.22 -23.36
N HIS A 109 -8.43 12.15 -24.29
CA HIS A 109 -9.44 13.18 -24.14
C HIS A 109 -10.83 12.52 -24.08
N LEU A 110 -11.69 12.91 -23.12
CA LEU A 110 -12.95 12.20 -22.84
C LEU A 110 -13.85 12.04 -24.08
N PRO A 111 -14.13 13.10 -24.87
CA PRO A 111 -14.84 12.98 -26.16
C PRO A 111 -14.27 11.92 -27.12
N HIS A 112 -12.94 11.82 -27.20
CA HIS A 112 -12.30 10.82 -28.06
C HIS A 112 -12.54 9.41 -27.53
N LEU A 113 -12.41 9.21 -26.22
CA LEU A 113 -12.66 7.92 -25.59
C LEU A 113 -14.11 7.47 -25.76
N GLN A 114 -15.08 8.36 -25.56
CA GLN A 114 -16.51 8.06 -25.70
C GLN A 114 -16.89 7.68 -27.13
N THR A 115 -16.28 8.35 -28.11
CA THR A 115 -16.42 7.99 -29.53
C THR A 115 -15.81 6.62 -29.79
N LEU A 116 -14.55 6.41 -29.36
CA LEU A 116 -13.83 5.15 -29.53
C LEU A 116 -14.44 3.95 -28.79
N SER A 117 -15.17 4.15 -27.71
CA SER A 117 -15.81 3.07 -26.95
C SER A 117 -17.29 2.87 -27.30
N ALA A 118 -17.84 3.66 -28.23
CA ALA A 118 -19.27 3.72 -28.54
C ALA A 118 -20.15 3.96 -27.28
N ARG A 119 -19.64 4.72 -26.30
CA ARG A 119 -20.34 5.08 -25.06
C ARG A 119 -20.51 6.59 -24.97
N ARG A 120 -21.38 7.13 -25.82
CA ARG A 120 -21.64 8.58 -25.86
C ARG A 120 -22.44 9.00 -24.63
N ASN A 121 -22.07 10.11 -24.01
CA ASN A 121 -22.73 10.68 -22.82
C ASN A 121 -22.73 9.79 -21.57
N GLU A 122 -21.85 8.79 -21.51
CA GLU A 122 -21.67 7.93 -20.35
C GLU A 122 -20.26 8.10 -19.77
N VAL A 123 -20.16 8.01 -18.44
CA VAL A 123 -18.89 8.00 -17.70
C VAL A 123 -18.96 6.91 -16.65
N ASP A 124 -17.85 6.21 -16.42
CA ASP A 124 -17.79 5.19 -15.36
C ASP A 124 -17.85 5.85 -13.96
N TYR A 125 -17.14 6.97 -13.80
CA TYR A 125 -17.14 7.80 -12.60
C TYR A 125 -16.66 9.22 -12.92
N PHE A 126 -16.96 10.17 -12.05
CA PHE A 126 -16.38 11.52 -12.08
C PHE A 126 -15.95 11.92 -10.66
N THR A 127 -14.96 12.78 -10.56
CA THR A 127 -14.44 13.24 -9.27
C THR A 127 -14.84 14.68 -9.03
N VAL A 128 -15.33 14.99 -7.83
CA VAL A 128 -15.62 16.36 -7.40
C VAL A 128 -14.54 16.81 -6.42
N ALA A 129 -13.84 17.88 -6.77
CA ALA A 129 -12.85 18.48 -5.88
C ALA A 129 -13.54 19.45 -4.91
N THR A 130 -13.26 19.32 -3.61
CA THR A 130 -13.83 20.16 -2.56
C THR A 130 -12.78 21.12 -1.99
N ARG A 131 -13.24 22.17 -1.30
CA ARG A 131 -12.32 23.06 -0.58
C ARG A 131 -11.75 22.35 0.65
N PRO A 132 -10.51 22.65 1.06
CA PRO A 132 -9.94 22.10 2.30
C PRO A 132 -10.85 22.38 3.50
N GLY A 133 -11.03 21.39 4.38
CA GLY A 133 -11.86 21.50 5.59
C GLY A 133 -13.35 21.22 5.39
N THR A 134 -13.79 20.84 4.18
CA THR A 134 -15.18 20.41 3.93
C THR A 134 -15.39 19.01 4.51
N ASP A 135 -16.47 18.82 5.28
CA ASP A 135 -16.90 17.47 5.68
C ASP A 135 -17.44 16.72 4.46
N LEU A 136 -16.72 15.68 4.06
CA LEU A 136 -17.03 14.89 2.88
C LEU A 136 -18.22 13.96 3.11
N ALA A 137 -18.50 13.56 4.35
CA ALA A 137 -19.60 12.65 4.65
C ALA A 137 -20.95 13.36 4.52
N THR A 138 -21.06 14.57 5.07
CA THR A 138 -22.26 15.41 4.91
C THR A 138 -22.46 15.81 3.45
N LEU A 139 -21.38 16.21 2.76
CA LEU A 139 -21.48 16.55 1.34
C LEU A 139 -21.92 15.37 0.47
N ALA A 140 -21.44 14.15 0.76
CA ALA A 140 -21.86 12.97 0.04
C ALA A 140 -23.36 12.70 0.23
N ALA A 141 -23.85 12.80 1.47
CA ALA A 141 -25.27 12.63 1.79
C ALA A 141 -26.17 13.69 1.12
N ASP A 142 -25.67 14.92 0.97
CA ASP A 142 -26.39 16.01 0.30
C ASP A 142 -26.40 15.85 -1.24
N LEU A 143 -25.36 15.24 -1.82
CA LEU A 143 -25.24 15.03 -3.26
C LEU A 143 -25.95 13.78 -3.77
N GLU A 144 -26.09 12.74 -2.94
CA GLU A 144 -26.69 11.47 -3.33
C GLU A 144 -28.13 11.60 -3.86
N PRO A 145 -29.04 12.41 -3.27
CA PRO A 145 -30.37 12.63 -3.81
C PRO A 145 -30.39 13.37 -5.16
N LEU A 146 -29.35 14.15 -5.46
CA LEU A 146 -29.24 14.96 -6.69
C LEU A 146 -28.76 14.13 -7.89
N LEU A 147 -28.23 12.93 -7.65
CA LEU A 147 -27.62 12.07 -8.67
C LEU A 147 -28.24 10.66 -8.66
N PRO A 148 -29.52 10.53 -9.07
CA PRO A 148 -30.18 9.24 -9.11
C PRO A 148 -29.43 8.27 -10.02
N GLY A 149 -28.98 7.14 -9.47
CA GLY A 149 -28.21 6.11 -10.18
C GLY A 149 -26.69 6.19 -10.03
N ALA A 150 -26.15 7.23 -9.37
CA ALA A 150 -24.74 7.31 -9.00
C ALA A 150 -24.55 6.99 -7.51
N GLN A 151 -23.44 6.33 -7.17
CA GLN A 151 -23.01 6.17 -5.78
C GLN A 151 -21.99 7.26 -5.45
N VAL A 152 -22.31 8.10 -4.48
CA VAL A 152 -21.40 9.16 -4.02
C VAL A 152 -20.55 8.61 -2.88
N LEU A 153 -19.27 8.37 -3.16
CA LEU A 153 -18.32 7.82 -2.19
C LEU A 153 -17.30 8.88 -1.78
N PRO A 154 -17.16 9.18 -0.48
CA PRO A 154 -16.06 9.97 0.02
C PRO A 154 -14.72 9.32 -0.33
N VAL A 155 -13.71 10.12 -0.65
CA VAL A 155 -12.36 9.61 -0.99
C VAL A 155 -11.75 8.77 0.15
N SER A 156 -12.11 9.05 1.40
CA SER A 156 -11.70 8.28 2.58
C SER A 156 -12.21 6.84 2.54
N GLU A 157 -13.46 6.62 2.12
CA GLU A 157 -14.05 5.28 2.03
C GLU A 157 -13.43 4.49 0.88
N VAL A 158 -13.17 5.14 -0.26
CA VAL A 158 -12.47 4.54 -1.39
C VAL A 158 -11.06 4.10 -0.97
N ALA A 159 -10.33 4.97 -0.26
CA ALA A 159 -9.02 4.64 0.29
C ALA A 159 -9.09 3.48 1.29
N GLU A 160 -10.11 3.45 2.15
CA GLU A 160 -10.27 2.39 3.15
C GLU A 160 -10.51 1.03 2.49
N ARG A 161 -11.38 0.96 1.46
CA ARG A 161 -11.65 -0.28 0.70
C ARG A 161 -10.37 -0.84 0.06
N SER A 162 -9.56 0.02 -0.56
CA SER A 162 -8.26 -0.35 -1.13
C SER A 162 -7.23 -0.78 -0.07
N SER A 163 -7.34 -0.28 1.16
CA SER A 163 -6.41 -0.58 2.25
C SER A 163 -6.69 -1.90 3.00
N THR A 164 -7.88 -2.50 2.83
CA THR A 164 -8.32 -3.67 3.63
C THR A 164 -7.34 -4.84 3.62
N THR A 165 -6.80 -5.19 2.45
CA THR A 165 -5.77 -6.23 2.28
C THR A 165 -4.49 -5.89 3.03
N PHE A 166 -4.04 -4.63 2.95
CA PHE A 166 -2.85 -4.14 3.64
C PHE A 166 -3.03 -4.08 5.16
N ARG A 167 -4.26 -3.85 5.64
CA ARG A 167 -4.60 -3.87 7.08
C ARG A 167 -4.30 -5.21 7.73
N VAL A 168 -4.55 -6.31 7.03
CA VAL A 168 -4.24 -7.66 7.54
C VAL A 168 -2.73 -7.83 7.66
N VAL A 169 -1.99 -7.51 6.61
CA VAL A 169 -0.51 -7.59 6.58
C VAL A 169 0.11 -6.72 7.67
N SER A 170 -0.39 -5.50 7.86
CA SER A 170 0.04 -4.57 8.91
C SER A 170 -0.14 -5.18 10.30
N ARG A 171 -1.32 -5.75 10.60
CA ARG A 171 -1.58 -6.40 11.89
C ARG A 171 -0.65 -7.59 12.16
N PHE A 172 -0.37 -8.40 11.14
CA PHE A 172 0.60 -9.49 11.27
C PHE A 172 2.01 -8.96 11.57
N HIS A 173 2.45 -7.91 10.88
CA HIS A 173 3.75 -7.28 11.17
C HIS A 173 3.80 -6.73 12.60
N THR A 174 2.74 -6.06 13.06
CA THR A 174 2.65 -5.56 14.43
C THR A 174 2.72 -6.70 15.45
N ALA A 175 2.06 -7.83 15.19
CA ALA A 175 2.11 -9.00 16.07
C ALA A 175 3.53 -9.58 16.16
N ILE A 176 4.21 -9.73 15.01
CA ILE A 176 5.61 -10.21 14.97
C ILE A 176 6.52 -9.23 15.71
N ALA A 177 6.37 -7.92 15.47
CA ALA A 177 7.15 -6.89 16.14
C ALA A 177 6.95 -6.91 17.66
N LEU A 178 5.73 -7.15 18.14
CA LEU A 178 5.45 -7.27 19.56
C LEU A 178 6.13 -8.52 20.17
N ILE A 179 6.06 -9.66 19.49
CA ILE A 179 6.68 -10.90 19.96
C ILE A 179 8.21 -10.76 20.01
N THR A 180 8.82 -10.18 18.97
CA THR A 180 10.28 -9.95 18.94
C THR A 180 10.71 -8.94 19.99
N LEU A 181 9.91 -7.90 20.25
CA LEU A 181 10.14 -6.93 21.32
C LEU A 181 10.12 -7.59 22.69
N ILE A 182 9.12 -8.44 22.98
CA ILE A 182 9.02 -9.17 24.24
C ILE A 182 10.20 -10.14 24.40
N ALA A 183 10.49 -10.93 23.36
CA ALA A 183 11.62 -11.87 23.38
C ALA A 183 12.96 -11.15 23.61
N GLY A 184 13.18 -10.01 22.94
CA GLY A 184 14.36 -9.17 23.11
C GLY A 184 14.45 -8.56 24.51
N GLY A 185 13.33 -8.10 25.06
CA GLY A 185 13.25 -7.58 26.44
C GLY A 185 13.57 -8.65 27.49
N VAL A 186 13.04 -9.86 27.34
CA VAL A 186 13.35 -11.00 28.22
C VAL A 186 14.83 -11.36 28.11
N PHE A 187 15.36 -11.44 26.90
CA PHE A 187 16.78 -11.74 26.68
C PHE A 187 17.70 -10.69 27.32
N LEU A 188 17.38 -9.40 27.17
CA LEU A 188 18.09 -8.31 27.83
C LEU A 188 18.02 -8.44 29.36
N GLY A 189 16.84 -8.75 29.91
CA GLY A 189 16.66 -9.00 31.34
C GLY A 189 17.50 -10.17 31.86
N CYS A 190 17.56 -11.28 31.11
CA CYS A 190 18.40 -12.43 31.45
C CYS A 190 19.88 -12.06 31.51
N ILE A 191 20.38 -11.32 30.51
CA ILE A 191 21.78 -10.87 30.50
C ILE A 191 22.05 -9.91 31.67
N MET A 192 21.14 -8.99 31.97
CA MET A 192 21.29 -8.07 33.11
C MET A 192 21.34 -8.82 34.44
N ILE A 193 20.51 -9.83 34.64
CA ILE A 193 20.59 -10.67 35.86
C ILE A 193 21.94 -11.38 35.93
N LEU A 194 22.40 -11.99 34.84
CA LEU A 194 23.68 -12.70 34.79
C LEU A 194 24.86 -11.77 35.09
N LYS A 195 24.91 -10.59 34.46
CA LYS A 195 25.90 -9.53 34.73
C LYS A 195 25.96 -9.13 36.19
N VAL A 196 24.80 -8.97 36.80
CA VAL A 196 24.68 -8.57 38.20
C VAL A 196 25.07 -9.71 39.14
N GLN A 197 24.78 -10.96 38.77
CA GLN A 197 25.22 -12.15 39.50
C GLN A 197 26.75 -12.28 39.53
N GLU A 198 27.43 -12.05 38.42
CA GLU A 198 28.89 -12.05 38.34
C GLU A 198 29.53 -10.97 39.24
N ARG A 199 28.83 -9.86 39.47
CA ARG A 199 29.31 -8.71 40.26
C ARG A 199 28.80 -8.70 41.71
N ARG A 200 28.20 -9.79 42.20
CA ARG A 200 27.62 -9.86 43.56
C ARG A 200 28.62 -9.55 44.67
N LEU A 201 29.75 -10.25 44.70
CA LEU A 201 30.76 -10.09 45.78
C LEU A 201 31.32 -8.66 45.87
N PRO A 202 31.76 -8.01 44.76
CA PRO A 202 32.17 -6.61 44.80
C PRO A 202 31.06 -5.66 45.30
N ILE A 203 29.81 -5.91 44.92
CA ILE A 203 28.66 -5.07 45.33
C ILE A 203 28.32 -5.28 46.81
N ALA A 204 28.41 -6.51 47.32
CA ALA A 204 28.25 -6.80 48.74
C ALA A 204 29.35 -6.10 49.57
N ALA A 205 30.60 -6.17 49.14
CA ALA A 205 31.71 -5.48 49.78
C ALA A 205 31.51 -3.95 49.80
N ALA A 206 31.08 -3.36 48.67
CA ALA A 206 30.74 -1.94 48.58
C ALA A 206 29.61 -1.52 49.54
N ARG A 207 28.62 -2.37 49.76
CA ARG A 207 27.54 -2.10 50.73
C ARG A 207 28.05 -2.11 52.17
N LEU A 208 29.01 -2.98 52.51
CA LEU A 208 29.61 -3.05 53.85
C LEU A 208 30.52 -1.85 54.15
N THR A 209 31.13 -1.24 53.13
CA THR A 209 31.91 0.00 53.29
C THR A 209 31.04 1.27 53.40
N GLY A 210 29.71 1.13 53.33
CA GLY A 210 28.77 2.23 53.54
C GLY A 210 28.17 2.84 52.26
N ILE A 211 28.41 2.26 51.07
CA ILE A 211 27.80 2.77 49.84
C ILE A 211 26.27 2.54 49.90
N PRO A 212 25.44 3.58 49.71
CA PRO A 212 24.01 3.45 49.83
C PRO A 212 23.42 2.60 48.70
N ARG A 213 22.46 1.72 49.04
CA ARG A 213 21.70 0.87 48.08
C ARG A 213 21.15 1.69 46.91
N ARG A 214 20.69 2.91 47.16
CA ARG A 214 20.13 3.81 46.14
C ARG A 214 21.15 4.20 45.06
N LEU A 215 22.42 4.38 45.42
CA LEU A 215 23.46 4.71 44.45
C LEU A 215 23.74 3.52 43.53
N LEU A 216 23.87 2.32 44.12
CA LEU A 216 24.06 1.07 43.37
C LEU A 216 22.88 0.79 42.44
N PHE A 217 21.65 1.03 42.90
CA PHE A 217 20.44 0.89 42.09
C PHE A 217 20.50 1.77 40.83
N TRP A 218 20.72 3.08 40.99
CA TRP A 218 20.76 4.00 39.86
C TRP A 218 21.96 3.76 38.95
N TRP A 219 23.09 3.31 39.48
CA TRP A 219 24.23 2.88 38.68
C TRP A 219 23.85 1.73 37.73
N THR A 220 23.22 0.66 38.24
CA THR A 220 22.79 -0.47 37.42
C THR A 220 21.72 -0.09 36.40
N VAL A 221 20.76 0.77 36.78
CA VAL A 221 19.74 1.28 35.86
C VAL A 221 20.38 2.13 34.76
N ALA A 222 21.36 2.97 35.08
CA ALA A 222 22.09 3.77 34.11
C ALA A 222 22.93 2.92 33.15
N GLU A 223 23.58 1.86 33.64
CA GLU A 223 24.31 0.90 32.80
C GLU A 223 23.37 0.23 31.79
N ALA A 224 22.21 -0.25 32.27
CA ALA A 224 21.21 -0.88 31.41
C ALA A 224 20.62 0.11 30.38
N ALA A 225 20.32 1.35 30.79
CA ALA A 225 19.83 2.39 29.90
C ALA A 225 20.87 2.77 28.84
N MET A 226 22.16 2.86 29.19
CA MET A 226 23.23 3.16 28.25
C MET A 226 23.40 2.03 27.23
N LEU A 227 23.40 0.78 27.68
CA LEU A 227 23.46 -0.39 26.80
C LEU A 227 22.27 -0.46 25.85
N SER A 228 21.06 -0.22 26.34
CA SER A 228 19.87 -0.25 25.49
C SER A 228 19.79 0.94 24.53
N THR A 229 20.30 2.11 24.92
CA THR A 229 20.41 3.28 24.03
C THR A 229 21.38 2.99 22.89
N LEU A 230 22.57 2.45 23.20
CA LEU A 230 23.57 2.09 22.19
C LEU A 230 23.06 0.97 21.28
N GLY A 231 22.45 -0.07 21.84
CA GLY A 231 21.82 -1.15 21.07
C GLY A 231 20.66 -0.67 20.21
N GLY A 232 19.83 0.23 20.74
CA GLY A 232 18.73 0.86 20.02
C GLY A 232 19.21 1.73 18.86
N ALA A 233 20.27 2.53 19.06
CA ALA A 233 20.88 3.33 18.01
C ALA A 233 21.51 2.45 16.91
N ALA A 234 22.20 1.38 17.28
CA ALA A 234 22.74 0.41 16.33
C ALA A 234 21.63 -0.30 15.54
N GLY A 235 20.59 -0.77 16.23
CA GLY A 235 19.42 -1.42 15.62
C GLY A 235 18.66 -0.48 14.69
N LEU A 236 18.53 0.80 15.06
CA LEU A 236 17.96 1.83 14.20
C LEU A 236 18.80 2.01 12.93
N GLY A 237 20.13 2.05 13.04
CA GLY A 237 21.02 2.12 11.88
C GLY A 237 20.81 0.95 10.91
N VAL A 238 20.71 -0.27 11.45
CA VAL A 238 20.39 -1.47 10.65
C VAL A 238 19.00 -1.34 10.00
N GLY A 239 17.99 -0.90 10.75
CA GLY A 239 16.63 -0.73 10.24
C GLY A 239 16.53 0.30 9.11
N VAL A 240 17.21 1.45 9.24
CA VAL A 240 17.29 2.47 8.19
C VAL A 240 18.02 1.93 6.96
N ALA A 241 19.14 1.23 7.16
CA ALA A 241 19.88 0.63 6.04
C ALA A 241 19.04 -0.43 5.31
N SER A 242 18.36 -1.32 6.05
CA SER A 242 17.44 -2.30 5.46
C SER A 242 16.28 -1.63 4.72
N SER A 243 15.70 -0.55 5.26
CA SER A 243 14.66 0.23 4.60
C SER A 243 15.13 0.79 3.25
N ALA A 244 16.34 1.38 3.21
CA ALA A 244 16.93 1.90 2.00
C ALA A 244 17.17 0.80 0.94
N VAL A 245 17.69 -0.36 1.37
CA VAL A 245 17.92 -1.51 0.48
C VAL A 245 16.61 -2.04 -0.10
N VAL A 246 15.58 -2.19 0.73
CA VAL A 246 14.24 -2.64 0.31
C VAL A 246 13.64 -1.67 -0.70
N ASN A 247 13.67 -0.36 -0.42
CA ASN A 247 13.16 0.64 -1.34
C ASN A 247 13.92 0.61 -2.67
N ALA A 248 15.25 0.62 -2.65
CA ALA A 248 16.06 0.60 -3.86
C ALA A 248 15.82 -0.65 -4.71
N TYR A 249 15.68 -1.82 -4.07
CA TYR A 249 15.40 -3.08 -4.77
C TYR A 249 14.02 -3.04 -5.45
N TYR A 250 12.96 -2.70 -4.71
CA TYR A 250 11.60 -2.76 -5.25
C TYR A 250 11.28 -1.62 -6.22
N GLN A 251 11.83 -0.43 -6.02
CA GLN A 251 11.69 0.67 -6.98
C GLN A 251 12.30 0.31 -8.33
N ARG A 252 13.46 -0.36 -8.32
CA ARG A 252 14.11 -0.85 -9.54
C ARG A 252 13.37 -2.02 -10.17
N TYR A 253 12.84 -2.94 -9.36
CA TYR A 253 12.14 -4.13 -9.87
C TYR A 253 10.78 -3.80 -10.50
N TYR A 254 10.05 -2.85 -9.91
CA TYR A 254 8.72 -2.45 -10.36
C TYR A 254 8.70 -1.16 -11.19
N ASP A 255 9.86 -0.58 -11.50
CA ASP A 255 10.02 0.72 -12.18
C ASP A 255 9.06 1.79 -11.62
N THR A 256 9.04 1.92 -10.29
CA THR A 256 8.10 2.76 -9.57
C THR A 256 8.82 3.73 -8.64
N THR A 257 8.24 4.91 -8.45
CA THR A 257 8.67 5.89 -7.46
C THR A 257 8.08 5.65 -6.07
N LEU A 258 7.29 4.57 -5.90
CA LEU A 258 6.66 4.23 -4.63
C LEU A 258 7.71 3.95 -3.54
N VAL A 259 7.49 4.51 -2.35
CA VAL A 259 8.31 4.24 -1.16
C VAL A 259 7.63 3.15 -0.33
N PHE A 260 8.25 1.97 -0.28
CA PHE A 260 7.71 0.77 0.38
C PHE A 260 7.93 0.75 1.89
N SER A 261 9.06 1.31 2.34
CA SER A 261 9.41 1.42 3.74
C SER A 261 9.69 2.89 4.06
N GLN A 262 8.81 3.51 4.83
CA GLN A 262 8.95 4.90 5.25
C GLN A 262 9.46 4.95 6.70
N VAL A 263 10.66 5.47 6.88
CA VAL A 263 11.19 5.78 8.22
C VAL A 263 10.92 7.24 8.51
N THR A 264 9.89 7.51 9.31
CA THR A 264 9.55 8.86 9.75
C THR A 264 10.25 9.19 11.05
N GLY A 265 10.49 10.49 11.32
CA GLY A 265 11.11 10.94 12.57
C GLY A 265 10.33 10.49 13.81
N VAL A 266 9.01 10.39 13.72
CA VAL A 266 8.15 9.89 14.81
C VAL A 266 8.48 8.43 15.13
N VAL A 267 8.57 7.55 14.12
CA VAL A 267 8.91 6.14 14.31
C VAL A 267 10.30 5.97 14.91
N VAL A 268 11.26 6.80 14.48
CA VAL A 268 12.62 6.81 15.05
C VAL A 268 12.60 7.15 16.55
N MET A 269 11.86 8.20 16.91
CA MET A 269 11.72 8.63 18.30
C MET A 269 11.01 7.58 19.15
N GLU A 270 9.94 6.96 18.65
CA GLU A 270 9.22 5.89 19.33
C GLU A 270 10.11 4.66 19.54
N ALA A 271 10.89 4.25 18.53
CA ALA A 271 11.79 3.11 18.62
C ALA A 271 12.91 3.33 19.66
N LEU A 272 13.53 4.52 19.66
CA LEU A 272 14.55 4.89 20.65
C LEU A 272 13.97 4.99 22.06
N ALA A 273 12.80 5.61 22.21
CA ALA A 273 12.11 5.71 23.49
C ALA A 273 11.79 4.31 24.05
N LEU A 274 11.25 3.41 23.21
CA LEU A 274 10.98 2.03 23.61
C LEU A 274 12.26 1.27 24.00
N ALA A 275 13.36 1.44 23.27
CA ALA A 275 14.63 0.81 23.61
C ALA A 275 15.16 1.28 24.97
N VAL A 276 15.10 2.59 25.26
CA VAL A 276 15.49 3.14 26.57
C VAL A 276 14.58 2.61 27.67
N LEU A 277 13.26 2.65 27.48
CA LEU A 277 12.28 2.18 28.46
C LEU A 277 12.47 0.69 28.80
N LEU A 278 12.69 -0.17 27.78
CA LEU A 278 12.95 -1.59 27.98
C LEU A 278 14.26 -1.83 28.73
N GLY A 279 15.32 -1.09 28.40
CA GLY A 279 16.59 -1.16 29.13
C GLY A 279 16.46 -0.73 30.58
N MET A 280 15.78 0.38 30.83
CA MET A 280 15.50 0.85 32.19
C MET A 280 14.67 -0.19 32.97
N ALA A 281 13.61 -0.75 32.38
CA ALA A 281 12.80 -1.78 33.01
C ALA A 281 13.61 -3.03 33.37
N ALA A 282 14.47 -3.51 32.46
CA ALA A 282 15.37 -4.62 32.72
C ALA A 282 16.40 -4.30 33.82
N GLY A 283 16.96 -3.09 33.82
CA GLY A 283 17.90 -2.61 34.84
C GLY A 283 17.25 -2.51 36.21
N VAL A 284 16.03 -1.96 36.30
CA VAL A 284 15.24 -1.89 37.54
C VAL A 284 14.95 -3.29 38.07
N PHE A 285 14.53 -4.21 37.20
CA PHE A 285 14.26 -5.60 37.57
C PHE A 285 15.51 -6.31 38.11
N ALA A 286 16.66 -6.17 37.46
CA ALA A 286 17.92 -6.76 37.91
C ALA A 286 18.43 -6.11 39.22
N ALA A 287 18.36 -4.78 39.31
CA ALA A 287 18.82 -4.04 40.49
C ALA A 287 17.98 -4.35 41.73
N THR A 288 16.66 -4.43 41.60
CA THR A 288 15.76 -4.84 42.70
C THR A 288 16.05 -6.27 43.16
N ARG A 289 16.21 -7.22 42.22
CA ARG A 289 16.56 -8.62 42.52
C ARG A 289 17.87 -8.74 43.28
N LEU A 290 18.90 -7.98 42.89
CA LEU A 290 20.19 -7.98 43.58
C LEU A 290 20.11 -7.33 44.95
N LEU A 291 19.49 -6.15 45.03
CA LEU A 291 19.49 -5.40 46.27
C LEU A 291 18.57 -6.01 47.32
N ALA A 292 17.70 -6.97 46.97
CA ALA A 292 16.86 -7.69 47.92
C ALA A 292 17.65 -8.60 48.88
N SER A 293 18.82 -9.11 48.49
CA SER A 293 19.65 -9.99 49.35
C SER A 293 20.40 -9.21 50.44
N ASN A 294 20.62 -9.88 51.57
CA ASN A 294 21.51 -9.40 52.62
C ASN A 294 22.96 -9.57 52.17
N PRO A 295 23.81 -8.54 52.35
CA PRO A 295 25.20 -8.59 51.91
C PRO A 295 26.04 -9.61 52.69
N LEU A 296 25.61 -10.02 53.89
CA LEU A 296 26.29 -11.04 54.70
C LEU A 296 26.08 -12.44 54.13
N ASP A 297 24.85 -12.77 53.74
CA ASP A 297 24.48 -14.06 53.12
C ASP A 297 25.28 -14.28 51.82
N GLU A 298 25.58 -13.23 51.06
CA GLU A 298 26.36 -13.31 49.82
C GLU A 298 27.85 -13.58 50.05
N MET A 299 28.36 -13.35 51.26
CA MET A 299 29.76 -13.63 51.63
C MET A 299 29.95 -15.03 52.24
N GLY A 300 28.90 -15.86 52.26
CA GLY A 300 28.98 -17.23 52.77
C GLY A 300 29.02 -17.34 54.30
N ARG A 301 28.37 -16.41 55.01
CA ARG A 301 28.13 -16.46 56.45
C ARG A 301 26.65 -16.54 56.77
#